data_AF-A0A518G357-F1
#
_entry.id   AF-A0A518G357-F1
#
_cell.length_a   1.000
_cell.length_b   1.000
_cell.length_c   1.000
_cell.angle_alpha   90.00
_cell.angle_beta   90.00
_cell.angle_gamma   90.00
#
_symmetry.space_group_name_H-M   'P 1'
#
loop_
_entity.id
_entity.type
_entity.pdbx_description
1 polymer ?
#
loop_
_entity_poly.entity_id
_entity_poly.type
_entity_poly.pdbx_seq_one_letter_code
_entity_poly.pdbx_strand_id
1 'polypeptide(L)'
;MHKTSAESTVSKVLSEDVLTLAQARSELFKISGKRPDKATMTRWIHRGVGGVRLEAVRLGCQLFTSRQALTRFIAARTEKSVGV
;
A
#
# COMPACT_ATOMS: atom_id res chain seq x y z
N MET A 1 -0.57 -23.70 -23.30
CA MET A 1 -1.68 -22.74 -23.40
C MET A 1 -1.13 -21.35 -23.06
N HIS A 2 -0.94 -20.49 -24.06
CA HIS A 2 -0.57 -19.09 -23.82
C HIS A 2 -1.85 -18.29 -23.59
N LYS A 3 -1.90 -17.48 -22.53
CA LYS A 3 -3.02 -16.57 -22.26
C LYS A 3 -3.12 -15.55 -23.38
N THR A 4 -4.34 -15.23 -23.81
CA THR A 4 -4.58 -14.14 -24.77
C THR A 4 -4.24 -12.78 -24.14
N SER A 5 -3.93 -11.78 -24.96
CA SER A 5 -3.53 -10.43 -24.49
C SER A 5 -4.58 -9.80 -23.56
N ALA A 6 -5.86 -10.03 -23.85
CA ALA A 6 -6.97 -9.58 -23.02
C ALA A 6 -6.97 -10.27 -21.65
N GLU A 7 -6.84 -11.59 -21.59
CA GLU A 7 -6.77 -12.34 -20.32
C GLU A 7 -5.59 -11.91 -19.45
N SER A 8 -4.43 -11.66 -20.05
CA SER A 8 -3.26 -11.14 -19.34
C SER A 8 -3.52 -9.76 -18.75
N THR A 9 -4.16 -8.88 -19.53
CA THR A 9 -4.52 -7.53 -19.10
C THR A 9 -5.51 -7.56 -17.93
N VAL A 10 -6.56 -8.37 -18.03
CA VAL A 10 -7.56 -8.54 -16.96
C VAL A 10 -6.90 -9.08 -15.69
N SER A 11 -6.05 -10.11 -15.81
CA SER A 11 -5.33 -10.67 -14.67
C SER A 11 -4.43 -9.63 -13.99
N LYS A 12 -3.86 -8.68 -14.75
CA LYS A 12 -3.02 -7.62 -14.23
C LYS A 12 -3.83 -6.53 -13.52
N VAL A 13 -4.99 -6.15 -14.04
CA VAL A 13 -5.89 -5.16 -13.41
C VAL A 13 -6.37 -5.63 -12.04
N LEU A 14 -6.61 -6.93 -11.89
CA LEU A 14 -7.03 -7.54 -10.63
C LEU A 14 -5.86 -7.83 -9.67
N SER A 15 -4.61 -7.74 -10.14
CA SER A 15 -3.42 -7.98 -9.33
C SER A 15 -2.97 -6.71 -8.60
N GLU A 16 -2.43 -6.88 -7.39
CA GLU A 16 -1.79 -5.79 -6.68
C GLU A 16 -0.29 -5.70 -7.00
N ASP A 17 0.21 -4.47 -7.12
CA ASP A 17 1.64 -4.21 -7.30
C ASP A 17 2.33 -4.30 -5.94
N VAL A 18 2.86 -5.48 -5.62
CA VAL A 18 3.52 -5.75 -4.34
C VAL A 18 4.82 -4.96 -4.21
N LEU A 19 5.00 -4.33 -3.05
CA LEU A 19 6.11 -3.47 -2.68
C LEU A 19 6.71 -3.92 -1.34
N THR A 20 8.04 -3.91 -1.26
CA THR A 20 8.74 -3.88 0.02
C THR A 20 8.44 -2.57 0.76
N LEU A 21 8.62 -2.53 2.09
CA LEU A 21 8.48 -1.27 2.83
C LEU A 21 9.45 -0.18 2.34
N ALA A 22 10.62 -0.53 1.83
CA ALA A 22 11.56 0.45 1.27
C ALA A 22 11.01 1.10 0.00
N GLN A 23 10.41 0.32 -0.90
CA GLN A 23 9.74 0.81 -2.10
C GLN A 23 8.50 1.62 -1.76
N ALA A 24 7.66 1.14 -0.84
CA ALA A 24 6.46 1.86 -0.38
C ALA A 24 6.79 3.26 0.18
N ARG A 25 7.88 3.39 0.95
CA ARG A 25 8.37 4.69 1.43
C ARG A 25 8.77 5.62 0.29
N SER A 26 9.43 5.07 -0.74
CA SER A 26 9.78 5.86 -1.94
C SER A 26 8.54 6.29 -2.71
N GLU A 27 7.51 5.44 -2.81
CA GLU A 27 6.24 5.79 -3.45
C GLU A 27 5.51 6.91 -2.68
N LEU A 28 5.46 6.84 -1.36
CA LEU A 28 4.88 7.90 -0.53
C LEU A 28 5.66 9.22 -0.63
N PHE A 29 6.98 9.18 -0.79
CA PHE A 29 7.78 10.37 -1.04
C PHE A 29 7.41 11.04 -2.38
N LYS A 30 7.21 10.26 -3.45
CA LYS A 30 6.78 10.80 -4.75
C LYS A 30 5.42 11.50 -4.67
N ILE A 31 4.51 10.99 -3.84
CA ILE A 31 3.15 11.54 -3.69
C ILE A 31 3.13 12.77 -2.77
N SER A 32 3.79 12.69 -1.62
CA SER A 32 3.64 13.68 -0.53
C SER A 32 4.83 14.61 -0.35
N GLY A 33 5.95 14.38 -1.06
CA GLY A 33 7.23 15.04 -0.81
C GLY A 33 7.90 14.64 0.51
N LYS A 34 7.27 13.79 1.33
CA LYS A 34 7.79 13.33 2.62
C LYS A 34 7.95 11.81 2.63
N ARG A 35 9.14 11.36 3.01
CA ARG A 35 9.45 9.94 3.12
C ARG A 35 9.21 9.49 4.57
N PRO A 36 8.15 8.73 4.88
CA PRO A 36 7.96 8.26 6.25
C PRO A 36 9.08 7.29 6.64
N ASP A 37 9.40 7.22 7.92
CA ASP A 37 10.35 6.25 8.44
C ASP A 37 9.81 4.82 8.42
N LYS A 38 10.72 3.85 8.42
CA LYS A 38 10.36 2.43 8.46
C LYS A 38 9.51 2.10 9.70
N ALA A 39 9.85 2.66 10.86
CA ALA A 39 9.08 2.47 12.09
C ALA A 39 7.66 3.04 11.97
N THR A 40 7.49 4.18 11.29
CA THR A 40 6.18 4.77 11.01
C THR A 40 5.32 3.85 10.14
N MET A 41 5.90 3.28 9.08
CA MET A 41 5.20 2.29 8.23
C MET A 41 4.78 1.07 9.04
N THR A 42 5.70 0.50 9.84
CA THR A 42 5.40 -0.64 10.73
C THR A 42 4.27 -0.31 11.71
N ARG A 43 4.26 0.91 12.28
CA ARG A 43 3.18 1.37 13.16
C ARG A 43 1.85 1.48 12.42
N TRP A 44 1.83 1.99 11.19
CA TRP A 44 0.61 2.05 10.37
C TRP A 44 0.04 0.67 10.05
N ILE A 45 0.91 -0.32 9.83
CA ILE A 45 0.50 -1.71 9.57
C ILE A 45 -0.09 -2.36 10.83
N HIS A 46 0.61 -2.26 11.96
CA HIS A 46 0.20 -2.97 13.17
C HIS A 46 -0.87 -2.24 14.00
N ARG A 47 -0.78 -0.92 14.11
CA ARG A 47 -1.66 -0.10 14.97
C ARG A 47 -2.56 0.85 14.19
N GLY A 48 -2.11 1.30 13.01
CA GLY A 48 -2.81 2.29 12.23
C GLY A 48 -2.65 3.73 12.74
N VAL A 49 -3.45 4.63 12.16
CA VAL A 49 -3.58 6.04 12.52
C VAL A 49 -5.04 6.44 12.39
N GLY A 50 -5.63 6.99 13.45
CA GLY A 50 -7.05 7.38 13.45
C GLY A 50 -8.01 6.20 13.24
N GLY A 51 -7.59 4.97 13.59
CA GLY A 51 -8.36 3.74 13.37
C GLY A 51 -8.22 3.13 11.97
N VAL A 52 -7.48 3.77 11.05
CA VAL A 52 -7.19 3.23 9.72
C VAL A 52 -5.83 2.54 9.73
N ARG A 53 -5.75 1.30 9.24
CA ARG A 53 -4.51 0.51 9.17
C ARG A 53 -4.03 0.36 7.73
N LEU A 54 -2.71 0.32 7.55
CA LEU A 54 -2.13 0.01 6.24
C LEU A 54 -2.15 -1.51 6.04
N GLU A 55 -2.78 -1.95 4.97
CA GLU A 55 -2.82 -3.36 4.59
C GLU A 55 -1.43 -3.85 4.19
N ALA A 56 -1.04 -5.01 4.69
CA ALA A 56 0.27 -5.60 4.42
C ALA A 56 0.24 -7.12 4.61
N VAL A 57 1.12 -7.81 3.89
CA VAL A 57 1.37 -9.24 4.03
C VAL A 57 2.75 -9.44 4.64
N ARG A 58 2.86 -10.39 5.57
CA ARG A 58 4.13 -10.83 6.12
C ARG A 58 4.56 -12.12 5.44
N LEU A 59 5.74 -12.13 4.83
CA LEU A 59 6.38 -13.33 4.29
C LEU A 59 7.71 -13.52 5.03
N GLY A 60 7.77 -14.53 5.90
CA GLY A 60 8.89 -14.76 6.81
C GLY A 60 9.12 -13.57 7.76
N CYS A 61 10.31 -12.97 7.67
CA CYS A 61 10.71 -11.81 8.47
C CYS A 61 10.46 -10.46 7.78
N GLN A 62 9.87 -10.46 6.58
CA GLN A 62 9.67 -9.26 5.77
C GLN A 62 8.19 -8.90 5.65
N LEU A 63 7.92 -7.60 5.65
CA LEU A 63 6.60 -7.02 5.42
C LEU A 63 6.55 -6.42 4.02
N PHE A 64 5.45 -6.72 3.34
CA PHE A 64 5.13 -6.23 2.01
C PHE A 64 3.78 -5.53 2.07
N THR A 65 3.63 -4.46 1.31
CA THR A 65 2.36 -3.78 1.05
C THR A 65 2.16 -3.77 -0.46
N SER A 66 1.10 -3.17 -0.95
CA SER A 66 0.97 -2.86 -2.37
C SER A 66 0.79 -1.37 -2.62
N ARG A 67 0.95 -0.95 -3.87
CA ARG A 67 0.58 0.40 -4.32
C ARG A 67 -0.90 0.68 -4.04
N GLN A 68 -1.76 -0.30 -4.34
CA GLN A 68 -3.21 -0.23 -4.16
C GLN A 68 -3.58 -0.07 -2.68
N ALA A 69 -2.94 -0.82 -1.78
CA ALA A 69 -3.09 -0.67 -0.34
C ALA A 69 -2.70 0.73 0.16
N LEU A 70 -1.63 1.33 -0.38
CA LEU A 70 -1.25 2.70 -0.04
C LEU A 70 -2.33 3.70 -0.48
N THR A 71 -2.88 3.55 -1.68
CA THR A 71 -3.98 4.40 -2.17
C THR A 71 -5.22 4.28 -1.27
N ARG A 72 -5.65 3.06 -0.93
CA ARG A 72 -6.77 2.83 0.00
C ARG A 72 -6.51 3.46 1.37
N PHE A 73 -5.30 3.29 1.90
CA PHE A 73 -4.90 3.87 3.18
C PHE A 73 -4.95 5.40 3.16
N ILE A 74 -4.45 6.04 2.11
CA ILE A 74 -4.49 7.50 1.95
C ILE A 74 -5.94 7.99 1.87
N ALA A 75 -6.78 7.38 1.03
CA ALA A 75 -8.17 7.75 0.87
C ALA A 75 -8.93 7.69 2.22
N ALA A 76 -8.85 6.54 2.91
CA ALA A 76 -9.49 6.37 4.21
C ALA A 76 -8.94 7.33 5.28
N ARG A 77 -7.65 7.70 5.23
CA ARG A 77 -7.07 8.70 6.13
C ARG A 77 -7.57 10.11 5.84
N THR A 78 -7.74 10.45 4.57
CA THR A 78 -8.29 11.74 4.13
C THR A 78 -9.74 11.86 4.57
N GLU A 79 -10.58 10.87 4.29
CA GLU A 79 -12.00 10.84 4.70
C GLU A 79 -12.14 11.05 6.22
N LYS A 80 -11.41 10.26 7.03
CA LYS A 80 -11.37 10.40 8.49
C LYS A 80 -10.90 11.76 8.99
N SER A 81 -10.06 12.47 8.23
CA SER A 81 -9.55 13.78 8.63
C SER A 81 -10.52 14.92 8.33
N VAL A 82 -11.35 14.75 7.30
CA VAL A 82 -12.33 15.76 6.87
C VAL A 82 -13.60 15.71 7.74
N GLY A 83 -13.80 14.64 8.52
CA GLY A 83 -14.86 14.57 9.54
C GLY A 83 -16.26 14.31 8.95
N VAL A 84 -16.32 13.66 7.79
CA VAL A 84 -17.56 13.09 7.23
C VAL A 84 -17.84 11.73 7.84
#